data_AF-A0AAU2NH24-F1
#
_entry.id   AF-A0AAU2NH24-F1
#
_cell.length_a   1.000
_cell.length_b   1.000
_cell.length_c   1.000
_cell.angle_alpha   90.00
_cell.angle_beta   90.00
_cell.angle_gamma   90.00
#
_symmetry.space_group_name_H-M   'P 1'
#
loop_
_entity.id
_entity.type
_entity.pdbx_description
1 polymer ?
#
loop_
_entity_poly.entity_id
_entity_poly.type
_entity_poly.pdbx_seq_one_letter_code
_entity_poly.pdbx_strand_id
1 'polypeptide(L)'
;MCTRARTSRRHFVCPPCRVSVKRWPAPGHDLCPHCRGKLLEAGQDLAVPKRRDDAGWRALTAVLAAGVTFHSGCCHGPGWRPRTPREVRERLALAHRSGIPVAEAVTTRDLDELSARGRAQGPGRYSPGGRRAA
;
A
#
# COMPACT_ATOMS: atom_id res chain seq x y z
N MET A 1 -9.73 10.67 -22.05
CA MET A 1 -9.58 11.07 -20.63
C MET A 1 -10.81 10.61 -19.86
N CYS A 2 -10.69 9.57 -19.02
CA CYS A 2 -11.85 9.03 -18.31
C CYS A 2 -11.98 9.68 -16.93
N THR A 3 -12.69 10.81 -16.86
CA THR A 3 -13.13 11.42 -15.60
C THR A 3 -14.41 10.73 -15.13
N ARG A 4 -14.32 9.79 -14.18
CA ARG A 4 -15.49 9.34 -13.42
C ARG A 4 -15.61 10.13 -12.11
N ALA A 5 -16.85 10.42 -11.74
CA ALA A 5 -17.23 11.13 -10.52
C ALA A 5 -16.48 10.56 -9.30
N ARG A 6 -15.78 11.45 -8.58
CA ARG A 6 -15.03 11.18 -7.33
C ARG A 6 -15.98 10.90 -6.16
N THR A 7 -16.85 9.92 -6.33
CA THR A 7 -17.83 9.55 -5.31
C THR A 7 -18.02 8.04 -5.44
N SER A 8 -17.02 7.27 -5.01
CA SER A 8 -17.23 5.89 -4.50
C SER A 8 -16.98 5.79 -2.99
N ARG A 9 -17.81 5.00 -2.28
CA ARG A 9 -17.62 4.77 -0.84
C ARG A 9 -16.29 4.07 -0.62
N ARG A 10 -15.50 4.56 0.34
CA ARG A 10 -14.19 4.01 0.71
C ARG A 10 -14.29 3.23 2.01
N HIS A 11 -13.41 2.28 2.18
CA HIS A 11 -13.22 1.58 3.43
C HIS A 11 -12.32 2.41 4.34
N PHE A 12 -12.80 2.64 5.55
CA PHE A 12 -12.05 3.26 6.63
C PHE A 12 -11.83 2.22 7.71
N VAL A 13 -10.60 2.09 8.20
CA VAL A 13 -10.15 0.97 9.02
C VAL A 13 -9.63 1.47 10.36
N CYS A 14 -10.06 0.83 11.44
CA CYS A 14 -9.48 0.97 12.76
C CYS A 14 -8.76 -0.33 13.13
N PRO A 15 -7.43 -0.40 12.98
CA PRO A 15 -6.64 -1.56 13.40
C PRO A 15 -6.84 -2.00 14.86
N PRO A 16 -6.82 -1.10 15.88
CA PRO A 16 -6.95 -1.54 17.27
C PRO A 16 -8.33 -2.12 17.59
N CYS A 17 -9.39 -1.55 17.02
CA CYS A 17 -10.75 -2.06 17.22
C CYS A 17 -11.12 -3.19 16.24
N ARG A 18 -10.27 -3.48 15.24
CA ARG A 18 -10.53 -4.46 14.16
C ARG A 18 -11.89 -4.25 13.50
N VAL A 19 -12.18 -3.00 13.20
CA VAL A 19 -13.40 -2.62 12.48
C VAL A 19 -13.04 -1.95 11.16
N SER A 20 -13.87 -2.20 10.16
CA SER A 20 -13.87 -1.44 8.92
C SER A 20 -15.26 -0.87 8.70
N VAL A 21 -15.34 0.38 8.27
CA VAL A 21 -16.59 1.03 7.89
C VAL A 21 -16.51 1.51 6.46
N LYS A 22 -17.53 1.24 5.65
CA LYS A 22 -17.59 1.70 4.26
C LYS A 22 -18.40 2.99 4.19
N ARG A 23 -17.76 4.12 3.88
CA ARG A 23 -18.37 5.46 3.98
C ARG A 23 -17.91 6.38 2.86
N TRP A 24 -18.63 7.49 2.70
CA TRP A 24 -18.20 8.60 1.88
C TRP A 24 -17.05 9.35 2.57
N PRO A 25 -15.96 9.68 1.84
CA PRO A 25 -14.92 10.56 2.39
C PRO A 25 -15.54 11.95 2.57
N ALA A 26 -15.79 12.31 3.82
CA ALA A 26 -16.35 13.59 4.23
C ALA A 26 -15.59 14.09 5.47
N PRO A 27 -15.45 15.41 5.65
CA PRO A 27 -14.87 15.98 6.87
C PRO A 27 -15.62 15.48 8.12
N GLY A 28 -14.89 15.07 9.17
CA GLY A 28 -15.48 14.59 10.43
C GLY A 28 -15.93 13.13 10.44
N HIS A 29 -15.79 12.38 9.34
CA HIS A 29 -16.07 10.94 9.27
C HIS A 29 -14.82 10.07 9.46
N ASP A 30 -13.72 10.65 9.91
CA ASP A 30 -12.43 10.00 10.12
C ASP A 30 -12.27 9.41 11.53
N LEU A 31 -13.35 9.33 12.32
CA LEU A 31 -13.29 8.78 13.68
C LEU A 31 -13.95 7.40 13.80
N CYS A 32 -13.32 6.52 14.56
CA CYS A 32 -13.82 5.19 14.85
C CYS A 32 -15.06 5.28 15.76
N PRO A 33 -16.17 4.59 15.43
CA PRO A 33 -17.38 4.61 16.27
C PRO A 33 -17.20 3.95 17.65
N HIS A 34 -16.13 3.17 17.85
CA HIS A 34 -15.86 2.49 19.13
C HIS A 34 -14.87 3.26 20.00
N CYS A 35 -13.65 3.51 19.50
CA CYS A 35 -12.60 4.14 20.30
C CYS A 35 -12.45 5.65 20.03
N ARG A 36 -13.22 6.22 19.10
CA ARG A 36 -13.08 7.61 18.61
C ARG A 36 -11.68 7.96 18.06
N GLY A 37 -10.81 6.98 17.86
CA GLY A 37 -9.50 7.17 17.22
C GLY A 37 -9.62 7.40 15.72
N LYS A 38 -8.58 8.01 15.13
CA LYS A 38 -8.54 8.30 13.69
C LYS A 38 -8.53 7.02 12.86
N LEU A 39 -9.39 6.97 11.85
CA LEU A 39 -9.51 5.88 10.90
C LEU A 39 -8.52 6.05 9.75
N LEU A 40 -7.96 4.93 9.31
CA LEU A 40 -7.10 4.86 8.13
C LEU A 40 -7.95 4.64 6.88
N GLU A 41 -7.82 5.51 5.89
CA GLU A 41 -8.46 5.32 4.59
C GLU A 41 -7.75 4.21 3.82
N ALA A 42 -8.48 3.14 3.51
CA ALA A 42 -7.93 1.94 2.85
C ALA A 42 -8.36 1.80 1.38
N GLY A 43 -9.09 2.77 0.82
CA GLY A 43 -9.58 2.75 -0.56
C GLY A 43 -10.90 1.98 -0.76
N GLN A 44 -11.34 1.82 -2.00
CA GLN A 44 -12.64 1.24 -2.36
C GLN A 44 -12.69 -0.28 -2.31
N ASP A 45 -11.57 -0.96 -2.60
CA ASP A 45 -11.54 -2.41 -2.86
C ASP A 45 -10.86 -3.18 -1.73
N LEU A 46 -10.99 -2.69 -0.49
CA LEU A 46 -10.49 -3.43 0.66
C LEU A 46 -11.28 -4.73 0.87
N ALA A 47 -10.59 -5.85 0.69
CA ALA A 47 -11.03 -7.14 1.19
C ALA A 47 -10.79 -7.18 2.71
N VAL A 48 -11.83 -6.83 3.46
CA VAL A 48 -11.76 -6.72 4.92
C VAL A 48 -11.50 -8.11 5.53
N PRO A 49 -10.43 -8.28 6.34
CA PRO A 49 -10.22 -9.51 7.10
C PRO A 49 -11.37 -9.81 8.04
N LYS A 50 -11.62 -11.09 8.35
CA LYS A 50 -12.59 -11.45 9.40
C LYS A 50 -12.13 -10.83 10.72
N ARG A 51 -13.05 -10.39 11.59
CA ARG A 51 -12.71 -9.72 12.87
C ARG A 51 -11.76 -10.52 13.76
N ARG A 52 -11.87 -11.86 13.75
CA ARG A 52 -11.02 -12.79 14.53
C ARG A 52 -9.71 -13.18 13.85
N ASP A 53 -9.46 -12.73 12.61
CA ASP A 53 -8.25 -13.06 11.86
C ASP A 53 -7.07 -12.16 12.28
N ASP A 54 -6.41 -12.50 13.38
CA ASP A 54 -5.27 -11.75 13.91
C ASP A 54 -4.17 -11.51 12.87
N ALA A 55 -3.87 -12.51 12.06
CA ALA A 55 -2.82 -12.44 11.04
C ALA A 55 -3.22 -11.47 9.92
N GLY A 56 -4.46 -11.55 9.43
CA GLY A 56 -5.01 -10.65 8.43
C GLY A 56 -5.02 -9.19 8.90
N TRP A 57 -5.42 -8.94 10.16
CA TRP A 57 -5.41 -7.59 10.74
C TRP A 57 -3.99 -7.03 10.90
N ARG A 58 -3.02 -7.85 11.32
CA ARG A 58 -1.61 -7.43 11.40
C ARG A 58 -1.05 -7.08 10.02
N ALA A 59 -1.31 -7.93 9.01
CA ALA A 59 -0.89 -7.67 7.64
C ALA A 59 -1.51 -6.37 7.10
N LEU A 60 -2.84 -6.20 7.26
CA LEU A 60 -3.53 -4.99 6.82
C LEU A 60 -2.94 -3.72 7.48
N THR A 61 -2.63 -3.77 8.77
CA THR A 61 -2.03 -2.65 9.50
C THR A 61 -0.68 -2.27 8.92
N ALA A 62 0.19 -3.26 8.67
CA ALA A 62 1.50 -3.02 8.08
C ALA A 62 1.41 -2.40 6.68
N VAL A 63 0.48 -2.89 5.85
CA VAL A 63 0.27 -2.40 4.49
C VAL A 63 -0.25 -0.95 4.50
N LEU A 64 -1.21 -0.62 5.37
CA LEU A 64 -1.72 0.75 5.50
C LEU A 64 -0.66 1.71 6.07
N ALA A 65 0.15 1.25 7.05
CA ALA A 65 1.26 2.04 7.58
C ALA A 65 2.33 2.35 6.54
N ALA A 66 2.50 1.47 5.54
CA ALA A 66 3.36 1.69 4.38
C ALA A 66 2.74 2.62 3.31
N GLY A 67 1.55 3.17 3.56
CA GLY A 67 0.85 4.07 2.62
C GLY A 67 0.13 3.35 1.47
N VAL A 68 0.09 2.01 1.48
CA VAL A 68 -0.57 1.24 0.42
C VAL A 68 -2.08 1.23 0.67
N THR A 69 -2.81 1.77 -0.30
CA THR A 69 -4.27 1.89 -0.26
C THR A 69 -4.88 1.26 -1.51
N PHE A 70 -6.11 0.75 -1.38
CA PHE A 70 -6.71 -0.15 -2.37
C PHE A 70 -7.75 0.57 -3.19
N HIS A 71 -7.26 1.34 -4.16
CA HIS A 71 -8.08 2.11 -5.08
C HIS A 71 -8.21 1.37 -6.41
N SER A 72 -9.44 1.10 -6.85
CA SER A 72 -9.71 0.75 -8.24
C SER A 72 -9.80 2.02 -9.08
N GLY A 73 -8.76 2.28 -9.85
CA GLY A 73 -8.93 3.01 -11.11
C GLY A 73 -9.56 2.09 -12.15
N CYS A 74 -10.30 2.64 -13.12
CA CYS A 74 -10.87 1.90 -14.25
C CYS A 74 -9.85 1.02 -15.01
N CYS A 75 -8.55 1.34 -14.89
CA CYS A 75 -7.46 0.66 -15.58
C CYS A 75 -6.18 0.49 -14.72
N HIS A 76 -6.17 0.91 -13.45
CA HIS A 76 -4.96 0.96 -12.62
C HIS A 76 -5.32 0.73 -11.15
N GLY A 77 -5.29 -0.53 -10.72
CA GLY A 77 -5.17 -0.91 -9.32
C GLY A 77 -4.01 -1.88 -9.22
N PRO A 78 -3.38 -2.05 -8.04
CA PRO A 78 -2.18 -2.87 -7.89
C PRO A 78 -2.32 -4.35 -8.31
N GLY A 79 -3.53 -4.81 -8.67
CA GLY A 79 -3.81 -6.12 -9.26
C GLY A 79 -3.68 -7.28 -8.29
N TRP A 80 -2.64 -7.24 -7.44
CA TRP A 80 -2.29 -8.24 -6.45
C TRP A 80 -2.20 -7.62 -5.06
N ARG A 81 -2.58 -8.41 -4.05
CA ARG A 81 -2.65 -7.98 -2.66
C ARG A 81 -2.10 -9.09 -1.75
N PRO A 82 -1.10 -8.80 -0.90
CA PRO A 82 -0.62 -9.78 0.06
C PRO A 82 -1.74 -10.17 1.02
N ARG A 83 -1.84 -11.47 1.30
CA ARG A 83 -2.89 -12.06 2.15
C ARG A 83 -2.32 -12.47 3.51
N THR A 84 -1.00 -12.55 3.64
CA THR A 84 -0.32 -13.04 4.85
C THR A 84 0.78 -12.08 5.34
N PRO A 85 1.08 -12.04 6.65
CA PRO A 85 2.21 -11.29 7.18
C PRO A 85 3.57 -11.72 6.60
N ARG A 86 3.69 -12.99 6.20
CA ARG A 86 4.90 -13.53 5.59
C ARG A 86 5.17 -12.86 4.23
N GLU A 87 4.17 -12.81 3.37
CA GLU A 87 4.26 -12.16 2.05
C GLU A 87 4.63 -10.68 2.15
N VAL A 88 4.11 -9.99 3.18
CA VAL A 88 4.46 -8.58 3.45
C VAL A 88 5.93 -8.46 3.86
N ARG A 89 6.39 -9.31 4.81
CA ARG A 89 7.78 -9.27 5.28
C ARG A 89 8.78 -9.56 4.16
N GLU A 90 8.50 -10.55 3.31
CA GLU A 90 9.38 -10.90 2.18
C GLU A 90 9.53 -9.73 1.21
N ARG A 91 8.45 -9.00 0.93
CA ARG A 91 8.45 -7.82 0.05
C ARG A 91 9.12 -6.61 0.67
N LEU A 92 8.92 -6.35 1.96
CA LEU A 92 9.62 -5.30 2.68
C LEU A 92 11.13 -5.55 2.72
N ALA A 93 11.54 -6.80 2.97
CA ALA A 93 12.94 -7.19 2.96
C ALA A 93 13.56 -7.02 1.56
N LEU A 94 12.82 -7.34 0.50
CA LEU A 94 13.28 -7.14 -0.87
C LEU A 94 13.36 -5.66 -1.24
N ALA A 95 12.35 -4.86 -0.88
CA ALA A 95 12.38 -3.40 -1.07
C ALA A 95 13.62 -2.77 -0.44
N HIS A 96 13.90 -3.14 0.82
CA HIS A 96 15.03 -2.61 1.57
C HIS A 96 16.39 -2.99 0.95
N ARG A 97 16.54 -4.22 0.47
CA ARG A 97 17.79 -4.67 -0.17
C ARG A 97 18.01 -4.13 -1.58
N SER A 98 16.94 -3.77 -2.28
CA SER A 98 16.98 -3.48 -3.72
C SER A 98 16.69 -2.03 -4.07
N GLY A 99 16.43 -1.18 -3.08
CA GLY A 99 16.13 0.25 -3.26
C GLY A 99 14.76 0.54 -3.89
N ILE A 100 13.92 -0.48 -4.08
CA ILE A 100 12.60 -0.33 -4.71
C ILE A 100 11.65 0.36 -3.72
N PRO A 101 10.78 1.27 -4.17
CA PRO A 101 9.76 1.86 -3.32
C PRO A 101 8.90 0.79 -2.64
N VAL A 102 8.68 0.94 -1.33
CA VAL A 102 7.91 -0.02 -0.53
C VAL A 102 6.52 -0.26 -1.12
N ALA A 103 5.83 0.80 -1.55
CA ALA A 103 4.48 0.69 -2.11
C ALA A 103 4.45 -0.22 -3.35
N GLU A 104 5.45 -0.10 -4.23
CA GLU A 104 5.58 -0.97 -5.41
C GLU A 104 5.84 -2.41 -4.97
N ALA A 105 6.85 -2.62 -4.10
CA ALA A 105 7.24 -3.94 -3.62
C ALA A 105 6.09 -4.71 -2.94
N VAL A 106 5.26 -4.04 -2.14
CA VAL A 106 4.15 -4.69 -1.42
C VAL A 106 2.99 -5.04 -2.35
N THR A 107 2.94 -4.45 -3.56
CA THR A 107 1.90 -4.69 -4.57
C THR A 107 2.30 -5.63 -5.69
N THR A 108 3.59 -5.94 -5.83
CA THR A 108 4.07 -6.88 -6.85
C THR A 108 3.88 -8.33 -6.41
N ARG A 109 3.19 -9.11 -7.26
CA ARG A 109 2.97 -10.55 -7.04
C ARG A 109 4.27 -11.33 -7.12
N ASP A 110 5.05 -11.09 -8.16
CA ASP A 110 6.21 -11.87 -8.52
C ASP A 110 7.47 -11.30 -7.84
N LEU A 111 8.10 -12.11 -6.99
CA LEU A 111 9.31 -11.72 -6.27
C LEU A 111 10.55 -11.69 -7.18
N ASP A 112 10.57 -12.49 -8.24
CA ASP A 112 11.66 -12.51 -9.21
C ASP A 112 11.60 -11.29 -10.12
N GLU A 113 10.39 -10.89 -10.54
CA GLU A 113 10.16 -9.62 -11.24
C GLU A 113 10.59 -8.43 -10.37
N LEU A 114 10.21 -8.46 -9.09
CA LEU A 114 10.57 -7.41 -8.13
C LEU A 114 12.11 -7.36 -7.93
N SER A 115 12.76 -8.51 -7.79
CA SER A 115 14.22 -8.62 -7.66
C SER A 115 14.95 -8.13 -8.92
N ALA A 116 14.45 -8.48 -10.11
CA ALA A 116 14.99 -8.02 -11.38
C ALA A 116 14.92 -6.49 -11.55
N ARG A 117 13.79 -5.88 -11.17
CA ARG A 117 13.63 -4.42 -11.20
C ARG A 117 14.54 -3.70 -10.21
N GLY A 118 14.75 -4.28 -9.04
CA GLY A 118 15.69 -3.76 -8.05
C GLY A 118 17.15 -3.77 -8.55
N ARG A 119 17.53 -4.81 -9.29
CA ARG A 119 18.84 -4.87 -9.97
C ARG A 119 18.96 -3.81 -11.07
N ALA A 120 17.88 -3.55 -11.81
CA ALA A 120 17.85 -2.53 -12.86
C ALA A 120 17.88 -1.09 -12.31
N GLN A 121 17.34 -0.86 -11.11
CA GLN A 121 17.37 0.42 -10.39
C GLN A 121 18.60 0.58 -9.47
N GLY A 122 19.57 -0.34 -9.54
CA GLY A 122 20.85 -0.22 -8.84
C GLY A 122 21.49 1.16 -9.08
N PRO A 123 22.26 1.69 -8.11
CA PRO A 123 22.60 3.10 -8.02
C PRO A 123 23.10 3.57 -9.38
N GLY A 124 22.33 4.49 -9.98
CA GLY A 124 22.65 5.07 -11.28
C GLY A 124 24.13 5.41 -11.28
N ARG A 125 24.87 4.83 -12.23
CA ARG A 125 26.31 5.01 -12.39
C ARG A 125 26.55 6.52 -12.39
N TYR A 126 27.14 7.05 -11.33
CA TYR A 126 27.64 8.41 -11.31
C TYR A 126 28.64 8.51 -12.48
N SER A 127 28.27 9.26 -13.53
CA SER A 127 29.17 9.59 -14.63
C SER A 127 30.17 10.63 -14.11
N PRO A 128 31.46 10.31 -13.95
CA PRO A 128 32.46 11.31 -13.63
C PRO A 128 32.89 11.95 -14.95
N GLY A 129 32.20 13.02 -15.36
CA GLY A 129 32.55 13.79 -16.55
C GLY A 129 31.92 15.18 -16.44
N GLY A 130 32.64 16.29 -16.32
CA GLY A 130 34.07 16.49 -16.51
C GLY A 130 34.61 17.66 -15.69
N ARG A 131 35.89 17.54 -15.32
CA ARG A 131 36.69 18.66 -14.84
C ARG A 131 37.28 19.40 -16.04
N ARG A 132 37.04 20.73 -16.00
CA ARG A 132 37.95 21.87 -16.28
C ARG A 132 38.41 22.17 -17.72
N ALA A 133 38.28 23.46 -18.04
CA ALA A 133 39.27 24.42 -18.57
C ALA A 133 38.52 25.36 -19.55
N ALA A 134 38.65 26.69 -19.56
CA ALA A 134 39.57 27.64 -18.96
C ALA A 134 38.84 28.98 -18.76
#